data_AF-A0A2T5UW95-F1
#
_entry.id   AF-A0A2T5UW95-F1
#
_cell.length_a   1.000
_cell.length_b   1.000
_cell.length_c   1.000
_cell.angle_alpha   90.00
_cell.angle_beta   90.00
_cell.angle_gamma   90.00
#
_symmetry.space_group_name_H-M   'P 1'
#
loop_
_entity.id
_entity.type
_entity.pdbx_description
1 polymer ?
#
loop_
_entity_poly.entity_id
_entity_poly.type
_entity_poly.pdbx_seq_one_letter_code
_entity_poly.pdbx_strand_id
1 'polypeptide(L)'
;MLNFLSARVSNLFDKVPPATLSSTAFLLVVGAALGFGLPLGLDHPYDWAFHGVFFALLTVSLSGFFQGRALPAFVIALLLAAGGEIIQGKLGYREMSAADFAASMIGALSAAGVLSIRVPAPFPAEELSFIERARADRGLRD
;
A
#
# COMPACT_ATOMS: atom_id res chain seq x y z
N MET A 1 22.77 -16.40 11.78
CA MET A 1 22.02 -15.17 11.46
C MET A 1 21.44 -15.18 10.05
N LEU A 2 22.23 -15.48 9.01
CA LEU A 2 21.77 -15.57 7.61
C LEU A 2 20.64 -16.59 7.37
N ASN A 3 20.73 -17.80 7.95
CA ASN A 3 19.67 -18.83 7.79
C ASN A 3 18.33 -18.43 8.44
N PHE A 4 18.37 -17.67 9.53
CA PHE A 4 17.16 -17.18 10.21
C PHE A 4 16.47 -16.06 9.42
N LEU A 5 17.25 -15.15 8.83
CA LEU A 5 16.73 -14.11 7.94
C LEU A 5 16.15 -14.71 6.66
N SER A 6 16.85 -15.66 6.03
CA SER A 6 16.36 -16.38 4.85
C SER A 6 15.01 -17.06 5.12
N ALA A 7 14.89 -17.78 6.22
CA ALA A 7 13.64 -18.45 6.60
C ALA A 7 12.50 -17.47 6.93
N ARG A 8 12.79 -16.28 7.49
CA ARG A 8 11.78 -15.24 7.73
C ARG A 8 11.30 -14.60 6.43
N VAL A 9 12.20 -14.38 5.48
CA VAL A 9 11.90 -13.81 4.17
C VAL A 9 11.09 -14.81 3.34
N SER A 10 11.50 -16.08 3.25
CA SER A 10 10.75 -17.09 2.51
C SER A 10 9.31 -17.23 3.03
N ASN A 11 9.16 -17.34 4.36
CA ASN A 11 7.84 -17.40 5.00
C ASN A 11 6.98 -16.14 4.80
N LEU A 12 7.59 -14.99 4.48
CA LEU A 12 6.83 -13.79 4.13
C LEU A 12 6.19 -13.98 2.77
N PHE A 13 6.98 -14.35 1.75
CA PHE A 13 6.51 -14.53 0.37
C PHE A 13 5.51 -15.68 0.22
N ASP A 14 5.70 -16.79 0.95
CA ASP A 14 4.81 -17.96 0.90
C ASP A 14 3.37 -17.64 1.35
N LYS A 15 3.18 -16.55 2.11
CA LYS A 15 1.89 -16.14 2.67
C LYS A 15 1.24 -14.98 1.91
N VAL A 16 1.90 -14.44 0.88
CA VAL A 16 1.37 -13.32 0.09
C VAL A 16 0.55 -13.87 -1.08
N PRO A 17 -0.72 -13.46 -1.25
CA PRO A 17 -1.50 -13.85 -2.42
C PRO A 17 -0.80 -13.45 -3.73
N PRO A 18 -0.82 -14.29 -4.78
CA PRO A 18 -0.17 -13.98 -6.06
C PRO A 18 -0.62 -12.65 -6.66
N ALA A 19 -1.90 -12.30 -6.51
CA ALA A 19 -2.46 -11.02 -6.95
C ALA A 19 -1.76 -9.84 -6.27
N THR A 20 -1.60 -9.89 -4.95
CA THR A 20 -0.91 -8.86 -4.15
C THR A 20 0.57 -8.73 -4.52
N LEU A 21 1.24 -9.86 -4.77
CA LEU A 21 2.62 -9.84 -5.24
C LEU A 21 2.72 -9.16 -6.60
N SER A 22 1.84 -9.54 -7.53
CA SER A 22 1.82 -8.98 -8.89
C SER A 22 1.46 -7.50 -8.93
N SER A 23 0.49 -7.05 -8.12
CA SER A 23 0.10 -5.63 -8.03
C SER A 23 1.22 -4.79 -7.42
N THR A 24 1.89 -5.31 -6.40
CA THR A 24 3.02 -4.61 -5.76
C THR A 24 4.18 -4.50 -6.73
N ALA A 25 4.54 -5.60 -7.41
CA ALA A 25 5.59 -5.59 -8.41
C ALA A 25 5.28 -4.64 -9.57
N PHE A 26 4.04 -4.67 -10.07
CA PHE A 26 3.58 -3.76 -11.11
C PHE A 26 3.71 -2.29 -10.69
N LEU A 27 3.22 -1.92 -9.51
CA LEU A 27 3.32 -0.55 -9.00
C LEU A 27 4.78 -0.11 -8.81
N LEU A 28 5.67 -0.99 -8.35
CA LEU A 28 7.10 -0.67 -8.23
C LEU A 28 7.73 -0.41 -9.61
N VAL A 29 7.43 -1.25 -10.61
CA VAL A 29 7.93 -1.07 -11.98
C VAL A 29 7.38 0.19 -12.61
N VAL A 30 6.08 0.45 -12.47
CA VAL A 30 5.44 1.68 -12.96
C VAL A 30 6.03 2.91 -12.27
N GLY A 31 6.19 2.89 -10.96
CA GLY A 31 6.80 3.99 -10.21
C GLY A 31 8.22 4.29 -10.67
N ALA A 32 9.04 3.26 -10.88
CA ALA A 32 10.37 3.42 -11.45
C ALA A 32 10.31 3.98 -12.88
N ALA A 33 9.45 3.43 -13.75
CA ALA A 33 9.33 3.88 -15.13
C ALA A 33 8.85 5.33 -15.24
N LEU A 34 7.88 5.75 -14.42
CA LEU A 34 7.42 7.13 -14.36
C LEU A 34 8.50 8.04 -13.79
N GLY A 35 9.19 7.60 -12.73
CA GLY A 35 10.24 8.39 -12.07
C GLY A 35 11.51 8.57 -12.90
N PHE A 36 11.85 7.60 -13.77
CA PHE A 36 13.02 7.67 -14.64
C PHE A 36 12.71 8.13 -16.08
N GLY A 37 11.52 7.78 -16.59
CA GLY A 37 11.19 7.89 -18.01
C GLY A 37 10.42 9.15 -18.38
N LEU A 38 9.86 9.87 -17.40
CA LEU A 38 9.13 11.10 -17.65
C LEU A 38 9.84 12.28 -16.97
N PRO A 39 10.18 13.35 -17.71
CA PRO A 39 10.61 14.62 -17.12
C PRO A 39 9.38 15.37 -16.56
N LEU A 40 8.55 14.69 -15.77
CA LEU A 40 7.43 15.31 -15.08
C LEU A 40 7.97 15.99 -13.83
N GLY A 41 8.10 17.31 -13.92
CA GLY A 41 8.22 18.19 -12.78
C GLY A 41 6.96 19.01 -12.55
N LEU A 42 6.94 19.69 -11.41
CA LEU A 42 5.88 20.59 -10.91
C LEU A 42 5.33 21.63 -11.92
N ASP A 43 5.87 21.73 -13.11
CA ASP A 43 5.29 22.49 -14.21
C ASP A 43 3.96 21.89 -14.71
N HIS A 44 3.65 20.64 -14.35
CA HIS A 44 2.36 20.02 -14.63
C HIS A 44 1.41 20.08 -13.41
N PRO A 45 0.21 20.68 -13.54
CA PRO A 45 -0.69 20.95 -12.41
C PRO A 45 -1.24 19.69 -11.70
N TYR A 46 -0.97 18.50 -12.23
CA TYR A 46 -1.46 17.22 -11.71
C TYR A 46 -0.36 16.38 -11.06
N ASP A 47 0.90 16.84 -11.04
CA ASP A 47 2.04 16.03 -10.56
C ASP A 47 1.87 15.63 -9.08
N TRP A 48 1.49 16.58 -8.23
CA TRP A 48 1.16 16.33 -6.82
C TRP A 48 0.03 15.30 -6.65
N ALA A 49 -0.97 15.31 -7.54
CA ALA A 49 -2.08 14.36 -7.48
C ALA A 49 -1.62 12.95 -7.88
N PHE A 50 -0.74 12.83 -8.88
CA PHE A 50 -0.13 11.56 -9.26
C PHE A 50 0.71 10.99 -8.12
N HIS A 51 1.58 11.79 -7.50
CA HIS A 51 2.37 11.37 -6.34
C HIS A 51 1.46 10.88 -5.19
N GLY A 52 0.44 11.65 -4.84
CA GLY A 52 -0.51 11.28 -3.78
C GLY A 52 -1.25 9.98 -4.09
N VAL A 53 -1.88 9.87 -5.26
CA VAL A 53 -2.65 8.67 -5.64
C VAL A 53 -1.74 7.45 -5.77
N PHE A 54 -0.57 7.61 -6.39
CA PHE A 54 0.39 6.51 -6.57
C PHE A 54 0.85 5.96 -5.21
N PHE A 55 1.29 6.83 -4.29
CA PHE A 55 1.75 6.37 -2.99
C PHE A 55 0.62 5.87 -2.08
N ALA A 56 -0.62 6.31 -2.28
CA ALA A 56 -1.78 5.69 -1.64
C ALA A 56 -1.99 4.24 -2.14
N LEU A 57 -2.01 4.03 -3.45
CA LEU A 57 -2.17 2.71 -4.07
C LEU A 57 -1.02 1.76 -3.71
N LEU A 58 0.21 2.26 -3.74
CA LEU A 58 1.40 1.51 -3.33
C LEU A 58 1.30 1.09 -1.85
N THR A 59 0.85 1.98 -0.97
CA THR A 59 0.65 1.68 0.45
C THR A 59 -0.40 0.59 0.66
N VAL A 60 -1.52 0.63 -0.07
CA VAL A 60 -2.55 -0.43 -0.01
C VAL A 60 -1.99 -1.78 -0.48
N SER A 61 -1.28 -1.78 -1.61
CA SER A 61 -0.67 -3.01 -2.15
C SER A 61 0.38 -3.58 -1.19
N LEU A 62 1.24 -2.73 -0.63
CA LEU A 62 2.24 -3.11 0.38
C LEU A 62 1.58 -3.62 1.67
N SER A 63 0.44 -3.05 2.08
CA SER A 63 -0.30 -3.56 3.24
C SER A 63 -0.72 -5.01 3.02
N GLY A 64 -1.26 -5.34 1.85
CA GLY A 64 -1.53 -6.72 1.48
C GLY A 64 -0.29 -7.60 1.55
N PHE A 65 0.85 -7.11 1.05
CA PHE A 65 2.13 -7.82 1.09
C PHE A 65 2.60 -8.08 2.54
N PHE A 66 2.36 -7.13 3.44
CA PHE A 66 2.65 -7.25 4.88
C PHE A 66 1.48 -7.80 5.69
N GLN A 67 0.61 -8.63 5.09
CA GLN A 67 -0.49 -9.33 5.79
C GLN A 67 -1.47 -8.36 6.49
N GLY A 68 -1.82 -7.27 5.82
CA GLY A 68 -2.76 -6.24 6.29
C GLY A 68 -2.15 -5.23 7.27
N ARG A 69 -0.82 -5.23 7.47
CA ARG A 69 -0.17 -4.31 8.39
C ARG A 69 0.10 -2.96 7.73
N ALA A 70 -0.65 -1.94 8.15
CA ALA A 70 -0.54 -0.58 7.61
C ALA A 70 0.81 0.09 7.91
N LEU A 71 1.36 -0.09 9.12
CA LEU A 71 2.61 0.57 9.52
C LEU A 71 3.83 0.22 8.65
N PRO A 72 4.21 -1.08 8.47
CA PRO A 72 5.34 -1.40 7.61
C PRO A 72 5.11 -0.99 6.15
N ALA A 73 3.86 -1.08 5.67
CA ALA A 73 3.52 -0.62 4.33
C ALA A 73 3.76 0.88 4.14
N PHE A 74 3.30 1.69 5.09
CA PHE A 74 3.51 3.13 5.12
C PHE A 74 5.00 3.49 5.17
N VAL A 75 5.77 2.86 6.06
CA VAL A 75 7.21 3.14 6.21
C VAL A 75 7.96 2.83 4.92
N ILE A 76 7.70 1.68 4.30
CA ILE A 76 8.34 1.32 3.03
C ILE A 76 7.92 2.27 1.90
N ALA A 77 6.65 2.63 1.80
CA ALA A 77 6.17 3.61 0.83
C ALA A 77 6.87 4.97 1.01
N LEU A 78 7.02 5.46 2.24
CA LEU A 78 7.70 6.73 2.51
C LEU A 78 9.19 6.69 2.17
N LEU A 79 9.87 5.57 2.46
CA LEU A 79 11.26 5.37 2.06
C LEU A 79 11.44 5.35 0.53
N LEU A 80 10.50 4.75 -0.19
CA LEU A 80 10.49 4.75 -1.65
C LEU A 80 10.22 6.16 -2.21
N ALA A 81 9.34 6.94 -1.59
CA ALA A 81 9.10 8.34 -1.96
C ALA A 81 10.35 9.20 -1.79
N ALA A 82 10.98 9.15 -0.60
CA ALA A 82 12.22 9.88 -0.34
C ALA A 82 13.35 9.41 -1.27
N GLY A 83 13.48 8.10 -1.47
CA GLY A 83 14.47 7.51 -2.36
C GLY A 83 14.30 7.97 -3.82
N GLY A 84 13.06 8.02 -4.31
CA GLY A 84 12.73 8.50 -5.65
C GLY A 84 13.19 9.93 -5.87
N GLU A 85 12.82 10.85 -4.99
CA GLU A 85 13.21 12.27 -5.08
C GLU A 85 14.73 12.45 -5.01
N ILE A 86 15.42 11.73 -4.12
CA ILE A 86 16.89 11.78 -4.01
C ILE A 86 17.55 11.28 -5.30
N ILE A 87 17.06 10.18 -5.86
CA ILE A 87 17.61 9.60 -7.09
C ILE A 87 17.36 10.54 -8.27
N GLN A 88 16.15 11.09 -8.42
CA GLN A 88 15.82 12.04 -9.48
C GLN A 88 16.67 13.31 -9.40
N GLY A 89 16.84 13.87 -8.19
CA GLY A 89 17.70 15.03 -7.94
C GLY A 89 19.16 14.76 -8.31
N LYS A 90 19.67 13.54 -8.03
CA LYS A 90 21.05 13.16 -8.38
C LYS A 90 21.26 12.90 -9.86
N LEU A 91 20.24 12.40 -10.57
CA LEU A 91 20.32 12.12 -12.00
C LEU A 91 20.12 13.38 -12.85
N GLY A 92 19.79 14.52 -12.24
CA GLY A 92 19.61 15.79 -12.94
C GLY A 92 18.38 15.82 -13.86
N TYR A 93 17.47 14.84 -13.71
CA TYR A 93 16.20 14.82 -14.46
C TYR A 93 15.22 15.86 -13.94
N ARG A 94 15.30 16.20 -12.65
CA ARG A 94 14.51 17.23 -11.99
C ARG A 94 15.20 17.71 -10.71
N GLU A 95 14.92 18.95 -10.32
CA GLU A 95 15.17 19.41 -8.96
C GLU A 95 14.40 18.57 -7.92
N MET A 96 15.04 18.33 -6.78
CA MET A 96 14.40 17.63 -5.67
C MET A 96 13.20 18.45 -5.18
N SER A 97 12.00 17.86 -5.18
CA SER A 97 10.78 18.59 -4.82
C SER A 97 10.29 18.18 -3.44
N ALA A 98 10.37 19.13 -2.51
CA ALA A 98 9.73 18.97 -1.20
C ALA A 98 8.20 18.84 -1.30
N ALA A 99 7.58 19.47 -2.32
CA ALA A 99 6.14 19.41 -2.53
C ALA A 99 5.68 18.00 -2.96
N ASP A 100 6.47 17.33 -3.79
CA ASP A 100 6.16 16.00 -4.32
C ASP A 100 6.37 14.93 -3.27
N PHE A 101 7.42 15.08 -2.47
CA PHE A 101 7.60 14.28 -1.28
C PHE A 101 6.42 14.46 -0.30
N ALA A 102 5.99 15.70 -0.06
CA ALA A 102 4.83 15.98 0.80
C ALA A 102 3.54 15.36 0.25
N ALA A 103 3.29 15.45 -1.05
CA ALA A 103 2.14 14.82 -1.71
C ALA A 103 2.17 13.29 -1.57
N SER A 104 3.34 12.69 -1.79
CA SER A 104 3.58 11.25 -1.60
C SER A 104 3.30 10.82 -0.16
N MET A 105 3.76 11.61 0.81
CA MET A 105 3.53 11.39 2.24
C MET A 105 2.04 11.48 2.59
N ILE A 106 1.32 12.49 2.07
CA ILE A 106 -0.12 12.64 2.27
C ILE A 106 -0.86 11.41 1.75
N GLY A 107 -0.57 10.98 0.51
CA GLY A 107 -1.18 9.79 -0.09
C GLY A 107 -0.95 8.52 0.74
N ALA A 108 0.29 8.27 1.15
CA ALA A 108 0.65 7.12 1.98
C ALA A 108 -0.03 7.17 3.36
N LEU A 109 -0.06 8.34 4.01
CA LEU A 109 -0.74 8.54 5.29
C LEU A 109 -2.25 8.32 5.18
N SER A 110 -2.89 8.85 4.14
CA SER A 110 -4.32 8.66 3.90
C SER A 110 -4.67 7.18 3.76
N ALA A 111 -3.90 6.44 2.94
CA ALA A 111 -4.10 5.00 2.79
C ALA A 111 -3.87 4.24 4.11
N ALA A 112 -2.79 4.52 4.83
CA ALA A 112 -2.49 3.89 6.11
C ALA A 112 -3.56 4.19 7.17
N GLY A 113 -4.07 5.42 7.20
CA GLY A 113 -5.16 5.85 8.06
C GLY A 113 -6.43 5.05 7.78
N VAL A 114 -6.86 4.98 6.52
CA VAL A 114 -8.04 4.19 6.11
C VAL A 114 -7.87 2.71 6.49
N LEU A 115 -6.71 2.12 6.23
CA LEU A 115 -6.40 0.73 6.59
C LEU A 115 -6.38 0.47 8.11
N SER A 116 -6.19 1.52 8.91
CA SER A 116 -6.17 1.44 10.37
C SER A 116 -7.56 1.62 11.00
N ILE A 117 -8.56 2.04 10.23
CA ILE A 117 -9.94 2.16 10.71
C ILE A 117 -10.47 0.77 11.03
N ARG A 118 -10.81 0.56 12.31
CA ARG A 118 -11.54 -0.63 12.74
C ARG A 118 -13.01 -0.39 12.48
N VAL A 119 -13.58 -1.09 11.50
CA VAL A 119 -15.04 -1.13 11.33
C VAL A 119 -15.58 -2.09 12.39
N PRO A 120 -16.40 -1.62 13.35
CA PRO A 120 -17.07 -2.54 14.27
C PRO A 120 -17.91 -3.53 13.47
N ALA A 121 -17.98 -4.79 13.93
CA ALA A 121 -18.83 -5.78 13.27
C ALA A 121 -20.25 -5.19 13.12
N PRO A 122 -20.86 -5.27 11.93
CA PRO A 122 -22.16 -4.65 11.68
C PRO A 122 -23.27 -5.22 12.59
N PHE A 123 -23.02 -6.39 13.18
CA PHE A 123 -23.87 -7.00 14.18
C PHE A 123 -23.00 -7.52 15.34
N PRO A 124 -23.41 -7.33 16.60
CA PRO A 124 -22.78 -8.01 17.72
C PRO A 124 -22.88 -9.53 17.53
N ALA A 125 -21.89 -10.27 18.02
CA ALA A 125 -21.81 -11.73 17.84
C ALA A 125 -23.06 -12.49 18.34
N GLU A 126 -23.77 -11.90 19.30
CA GLU A 126 -25.05 -12.40 19.81
C GLU A 126 -26.17 -12.36 18.76
N GLU A 127 -26.24 -11.33 17.92
CA GLU A 127 -27.22 -11.22 16.83
C GLU A 127 -26.90 -12.17 15.67
N LEU A 128 -25.61 -12.40 15.37
CA LEU A 128 -25.20 -13.41 14.39
C LEU A 128 -25.69 -14.81 14.81
N SER A 129 -25.55 -15.16 16.10
CA SER A 129 -26.05 -16.44 16.61
C SER A 129 -27.58 -16.57 16.53
N PHE A 130 -28.32 -15.45 16.63
CA PHE A 130 -29.76 -15.43 16.42
C PHE A 130 -30.12 -15.62 14.94
N ILE A 131 -29.44 -14.93 14.03
CA ILE A 131 -29.66 -15.04 12.59
C ILE A 131 -29.31 -16.46 12.09
N GLU A 132 -28.22 -17.04 12.57
CA GLU A 132 -27.80 -18.42 12.26
C GLU A 132 -28.84 -19.43 12.75
N ARG A 133 -29.36 -19.28 13.97
CA ARG A 133 -30.47 -20.09 14.48
C ARG A 133 -31.74 -19.91 13.66
N ALA A 134 -32.11 -18.67 13.34
CA ALA A 134 -33.29 -18.37 12.54
C ALA A 134 -33.20 -18.90 11.10
N ARG A 135 -31.99 -18.96 10.51
CA ARG A 135 -31.74 -19.63 9.22
C ARG A 135 -31.89 -21.13 9.32
N ALA A 136 -31.31 -21.74 10.36
CA ALA A 136 -31.41 -23.17 10.62
C ALA A 136 -32.87 -23.62 10.82
N ASP A 137 -33.67 -22.85 11.56
CA ASP A 137 -35.10 -23.12 11.80
C ASP A 137 -35.97 -22.99 10.54
N ARG A 138 -35.54 -22.18 9.56
CA ARG A 138 -36.21 -22.05 8.26
C ARG A 138 -35.75 -23.10 7.24
N GLY A 139 -34.89 -24.04 7.62
CA GLY A 139 -34.33 -25.04 6.72
C GLY A 139 -33.45 -24.47 5.61
N LEU A 140 -33.05 -23.19 5.73
CA LEU A 140 -32.15 -22.52 4.80
C LEU A 140 -30.72 -22.85 5.23
N ARG A 141 -30.27 -24.05 4.86
CA ARG A 141 -28.84 -24.41 4.89
C ARG A 141 -28.26 -24.05 3.53
N ASP A 142 -27.15 -23.31 3.55
CA ASP A 142 -26.34 -23.03 2.36
C ASP A 142 -25.84 -24.35 1.72
#